data_AF-A0A349ECE6-F1
#
_entry.id   AF-A0A349ECE6-F1
#
_cell.length_a   1.000
_cell.length_b   1.000
_cell.length_c   1.000
_cell.angle_alpha   90.00
_cell.angle_beta   90.00
_cell.angle_gamma   90.00
#
_symmetry.space_group_name_H-M   'P 1'
#
loop_
_entity.id
_entity.type
_entity.pdbx_description
1 polymer ?
#
loop_
_entity_poly.entity_id
_entity_poly.type
_entity_poly.pdbx_seq_one_letter_code
_entity_poly.pdbx_strand_id
1 'polypeptide(L)'
;MAHLVEVKVPDIGDFKDVPIIEILVKPGDVVKAEDSLITLESDKATLDVPSPGAGVVREIKVNIGDKLSEGSLILTLDAADAMQSITPAAPPPPPPTAALVASPTAGAYAGSIDVDCEMLVLGAGPGGYSAAFRSADLGMKTVLVERYATLGGVCLNVGCIPSKALLHTVAVIDEAKALAHHGIEFGLPQVNLDKLRGFKDGVVKKLTGGLAGMAKARKVEVVRGLGRFLDPHHLEVALTEGSGQDQTGAKKVIRFQKAIIAAGSQAVKLPFMPEDPRIIDSTGALQLTAIPKRMLVIGAGIIGMEMATVYSTLGARIDVVEMLDSMMAGADKDLVKVWEKLNAPRFDNIMLKTKTVSAEAMSEGIRVRFEGEKAPKEPQVYDLVLMAVGRSPNGGKIDAEKAGVTVIDRGFIPVDRQMRTNVAHIFAIGDLVGQPMLAHKAVHEAHVAAEAAAGHQAFFDARQIPGVAYTDPEIAWTGKTEEQCKAEGIKYSKAVFPWAASGRAIANSRDEGFTKLLFDEATHRCIGGGIVGTHAGDLIGEVCLAVEMGCDPVDIGKTIHPHPTLGESIGMAAEVFEGVCTDLPPVRKR
;
A
#
# COMPACT_ATOMS: atom_id res chain seq x y z
N MET A 1 21.23 9.93 46.81
CA MET A 1 20.32 11.10 46.88
C MET A 1 20.14 11.55 45.44
N ALA A 2 18.91 11.60 44.92
CA ALA A 2 18.69 12.03 43.53
C ALA A 2 19.07 13.52 43.41
N HIS A 3 20.04 13.82 42.56
CA HIS A 3 20.40 15.20 42.24
C HIS A 3 19.35 15.73 41.25
N LEU A 4 18.44 16.56 41.76
CA LEU A 4 17.46 17.28 40.95
C LEU A 4 18.17 18.40 40.20
N VAL A 5 18.09 18.36 38.87
CA VAL A 5 18.60 19.41 37.97
C VAL A 5 17.42 20.18 37.39
N GLU A 6 17.41 21.48 37.63
CA GLU A 6 16.44 22.40 37.03
C GLU A 6 16.87 22.75 35.60
N VAL A 7 16.00 22.44 34.62
CA VAL A 7 16.24 22.76 33.21
C VAL A 7 15.54 24.06 32.85
N LYS A 8 16.31 25.04 32.38
CA LYS A 8 15.84 26.39 32.02
C LYS A 8 15.97 26.62 30.51
N VAL A 9 15.20 27.57 29.99
CA VAL A 9 15.32 28.03 28.60
C VAL A 9 16.74 28.57 28.39
N PRO A 10 17.51 28.03 27.41
CA PRO A 10 18.85 28.50 27.09
C PRO A 10 18.80 29.89 26.45
N ASP A 11 19.96 30.47 26.14
CA ASP A 11 20.03 31.71 25.36
C ASP A 11 19.34 31.50 23.99
N ILE A 12 18.19 32.15 23.82
CA ILE A 12 17.40 32.13 22.59
C ILE A 12 17.62 33.39 21.75
N GLY A 13 18.57 34.27 22.11
CA GLY A 13 18.79 35.58 21.49
C GLY A 13 17.90 36.70 22.06
N ASP A 14 17.69 37.79 21.31
CA ASP A 14 16.92 38.97 21.75
C ASP A 14 15.39 38.75 21.91
N PHE A 15 14.91 37.51 21.84
CA PHE A 15 13.49 37.17 21.93
C PHE A 15 13.01 37.09 23.38
N LYS A 16 11.88 37.76 23.66
CA LYS A 16 11.20 37.74 24.98
C LYS A 16 9.76 37.28 24.80
N ASP A 17 9.25 36.54 25.79
CA ASP A 17 7.86 36.07 25.86
C ASP A 17 7.40 35.21 24.66
N VAL A 18 8.21 34.22 24.29
CA VAL A 18 7.94 33.31 23.16
C VAL A 18 6.99 32.19 23.57
N PRO A 19 5.85 31.96 22.86
CA PRO A 19 4.89 30.91 23.21
C PRO A 19 5.41 29.49 22.92
N ILE A 20 5.05 28.55 23.80
CA ILE A 20 5.24 27.11 23.60
C ILE A 20 4.15 26.59 22.67
N ILE A 21 4.54 26.02 21.52
CA ILE A 21 3.60 25.39 20.58
C ILE A 21 3.51 23.88 20.76
N GLU A 22 4.56 23.25 21.30
CA GLU A 22 4.61 21.80 21.51
C GLU A 22 5.49 21.43 22.71
N ILE A 23 5.07 20.41 23.47
CA ILE A 23 5.84 19.78 24.54
C ILE A 23 6.16 18.36 24.09
N LEU A 24 7.46 18.06 23.92
CA LEU A 24 7.93 16.83 23.26
C LEU A 24 8.22 15.70 24.25
N VAL A 25 8.22 15.99 25.56
CA VAL A 25 8.53 15.03 26.64
C VAL A 25 7.40 14.95 27.66
N LYS A 26 7.34 13.85 28.41
CA LYS A 26 6.38 13.61 29.51
C LYS A 26 7.11 13.21 30.80
N PRO A 27 6.52 13.44 31.99
CA PRO A 27 7.06 12.90 33.24
C PRO A 27 7.23 11.37 33.15
N GLY A 28 8.43 10.88 33.42
CA GLY A 28 8.84 9.48 33.29
C GLY A 28 9.74 9.19 32.08
N ASP A 29 9.86 10.12 31.12
CA ASP A 29 10.69 9.91 29.93
C ASP A 29 12.18 10.05 30.24
N VAL A 30 12.99 9.20 29.62
CA VAL A 30 14.46 9.25 29.69
C VAL A 30 14.98 10.13 28.56
N VAL A 31 15.61 11.25 28.89
CA VAL A 31 16.20 12.20 27.92
C VAL A 31 17.72 12.13 27.96
N LYS A 32 18.36 12.31 26.81
CA LYS A 32 19.81 12.51 26.66
C LYS A 32 20.12 14.00 26.55
N ALA A 33 21.40 14.36 26.71
CA ALA A 33 21.85 15.70 26.33
C ALA A 33 21.54 15.95 24.85
N GLU A 34 21.11 17.17 24.52
CA GLU A 34 20.67 17.61 23.18
C GLU A 34 19.30 17.11 22.68
N ASP A 35 18.56 16.30 23.46
CA ASP A 35 17.19 15.92 23.08
C ASP A 35 16.23 17.12 23.22
N SER A 36 15.40 17.38 22.20
CA SER A 36 14.42 18.47 22.21
C SER A 36 13.33 18.26 23.28
N LEU A 37 13.18 19.22 24.18
CA LEU A 37 12.21 19.15 25.29
C LEU A 37 10.88 19.84 24.96
N ILE A 38 10.96 21.03 24.38
CA ILE A 38 9.82 21.85 23.97
C ILE A 38 10.15 22.60 22.69
N THR A 39 9.11 22.99 21.96
CA THR A 39 9.24 23.83 20.76
C THR A 39 8.59 25.19 21.00
N LEU A 40 9.35 26.25 20.76
CA LEU A 40 8.97 27.65 20.87
C LEU A 40 8.77 28.24 19.47
N GLU A 41 7.74 29.06 19.28
CA GLU A 41 7.49 29.74 18.00
C GLU A 41 7.52 31.26 18.16
N SER A 42 8.44 31.91 17.45
CA SER A 42 8.46 33.37 17.28
C SER A 42 7.87 33.77 15.92
N ASP A 43 7.69 35.07 15.70
CA ASP A 43 7.25 35.65 14.42
C ASP A 43 8.21 35.37 13.25
N LYS A 44 9.44 34.90 13.52
CA LYS A 44 10.50 34.71 12.53
C LYS A 44 11.10 33.30 12.48
N ALA A 45 10.94 32.48 13.52
CA ALA A 45 11.52 31.15 13.59
C ALA A 45 10.86 30.27 14.66
N THR A 46 10.88 28.97 14.40
CA THR A 46 10.59 27.91 15.37
C THR A 46 11.91 27.43 15.97
N LEU A 47 12.04 27.42 17.29
CA LEU A 47 13.22 26.95 18.02
C LEU A 47 12.86 25.78 18.94
N ASP A 48 13.61 24.69 18.84
CA ASP A 48 13.57 23.62 19.81
C ASP A 48 14.53 23.90 20.96
N VAL A 49 14.09 23.68 22.19
CA VAL A 49 14.94 23.80 23.38
C VAL A 49 15.54 22.43 23.72
N PRO A 50 16.86 22.23 23.56
CA PRO A 50 17.52 20.96 23.89
C PRO A 50 17.66 20.75 25.40
N SER A 51 17.76 19.49 25.81
CA SER A 51 18.08 19.12 27.18
C SER A 51 19.56 19.37 27.50
N PRO A 52 19.89 20.05 28.61
CA PRO A 52 21.28 20.34 28.99
C PRO A 52 22.05 19.11 29.53
N GLY A 53 21.37 17.97 29.73
CA GLY A 53 21.98 16.77 30.29
C GLY A 53 21.08 15.54 30.17
N ALA A 54 21.65 14.37 30.48
CA ALA A 54 20.90 13.12 30.52
C ALA A 54 20.21 12.92 31.88
N GLY A 55 18.97 12.46 31.87
CA GLY A 55 18.19 12.24 33.09
C GLY A 55 16.78 11.75 32.82
N VAL A 56 16.02 11.51 33.90
CA VAL A 56 14.58 11.19 33.81
C VAL A 56 13.77 12.43 34.11
N VAL A 57 12.81 12.75 33.24
CA VAL A 57 11.89 13.90 33.44
C VAL A 57 10.98 13.60 34.61
N ARG A 58 11.07 14.40 35.68
CA ARG A 58 10.27 14.18 36.89
C ARG A 58 8.97 14.98 36.88
N GLU A 59 9.05 16.24 36.50
CA GLU A 59 7.92 17.16 36.48
C GLU A 59 8.15 18.24 35.43
N ILE A 60 7.11 18.51 34.63
CA ILE A 60 7.08 19.60 33.64
C ILE A 60 6.33 20.77 34.26
N LYS A 61 6.92 21.96 34.24
CA LYS A 61 6.38 23.17 34.91
C LYS A 61 5.74 24.17 33.96
N VAL A 62 5.56 23.79 32.70
CA VAL A 62 5.06 24.64 31.61
C VAL A 62 3.95 23.92 30.84
N ASN A 63 3.02 24.70 30.26
CA ASN A 63 1.92 24.20 29.42
C ASN A 63 1.99 24.79 28.01
N ILE A 64 1.36 24.12 27.04
CA ILE A 64 1.22 24.64 25.68
C ILE A 64 0.47 25.99 25.75
N GLY A 65 1.03 27.02 25.13
CA GLY A 65 0.54 28.40 25.16
C GLY A 65 1.19 29.31 26.20
N ASP A 66 1.99 28.77 27.14
CA ASP A 66 2.76 29.59 28.08
C ASP A 66 3.87 30.35 27.34
N LYS A 67 4.17 31.57 27.80
CA LYS A 67 5.21 32.44 27.22
C LYS A 67 6.48 32.36 28.05
N LEU A 68 7.60 31.99 27.43
CA LEU A 68 8.88 31.84 28.10
C LEU A 68 9.93 32.82 27.56
N SER A 69 10.86 33.20 28.43
CA SER A 69 12.06 33.99 28.09
C SER A 69 13.30 33.20 28.54
N GLU A 70 14.48 33.62 28.10
CA GLU A 70 15.75 33.06 28.59
C GLU A 70 15.76 32.92 30.13
N GLY A 71 16.17 31.76 30.63
CA GLY A 71 16.24 31.48 32.06
C GLY A 71 14.92 31.03 32.71
N SER A 72 13.79 31.01 31.98
CA SER A 72 12.53 30.45 32.49
C SER A 72 12.66 28.93 32.74
N LEU A 73 12.09 28.45 33.85
CA LEU A 73 12.14 27.04 34.25
C LEU A 73 11.16 26.20 33.41
N ILE A 74 11.65 25.16 32.74
CA ILE A 74 10.87 24.28 31.86
C ILE A 74 10.43 23.03 32.62
N LEU A 75 11.39 22.30 33.19
CA LEU A 75 11.15 21.02 33.86
C LEU A 75 12.26 20.69 34.86
N THR A 76 12.08 19.61 35.62
CA THR A 76 13.10 19.06 36.52
C THR A 76 13.53 17.66 36.07
N LEU A 77 14.84 17.42 36.04
CA LEU A 77 15.46 16.13 35.71
C LEU A 77 16.04 15.49 36.98
N ASP A 78 15.92 14.17 37.12
CA ASP A 78 16.76 13.40 38.04
C ASP A 78 18.04 12.98 37.30
N ALA A 79 19.19 13.56 37.68
CA ALA A 79 20.48 13.27 37.05
C ALA A 79 21.03 11.90 37.49
N ALA A 80 21.48 11.10 36.53
CA ALA A 80 22.23 9.88 36.76
C ALA A 80 23.74 10.18 36.62
N ASP A 81 24.51 9.98 37.70
CA ASP A 81 25.99 10.07 37.67
C ASP A 81 26.55 9.05 36.67
N ALA A 82 27.24 9.55 35.65
CA ALA A 82 27.95 8.73 34.68
C ALA A 82 29.42 8.60 35.08
N MET A 83 29.88 7.37 35.37
CA MET A 83 31.07 6.74 34.77
C MET A 83 31.44 5.44 35.52
N GLN A 84 31.18 4.29 34.89
CA GLN A 84 32.14 3.18 34.84
C GLN A 84 31.86 2.28 33.62
N SER A 85 32.85 2.27 32.71
CA SER A 85 33.18 1.28 31.68
C SER A 85 32.07 0.35 31.17
N ILE A 86 31.62 0.61 29.94
CA ILE A 86 31.06 -0.43 29.09
C ILE A 86 31.85 -0.38 27.77
N THR A 87 32.67 -1.41 27.56
CA THR A 87 33.24 -1.83 26.28
C THR A 87 32.24 -1.70 25.14
N PRO A 88 32.68 -1.41 23.89
CA PRO A 88 31.77 -1.21 22.76
C PRO A 88 30.85 -2.44 22.62
N ALA A 89 29.55 -2.22 22.83
CA ALA A 89 28.54 -3.22 22.56
C ALA A 89 28.56 -3.48 21.05
N ALA A 90 28.63 -4.77 20.71
CA ALA A 90 28.57 -5.29 19.36
C ALA A 90 27.37 -4.70 18.59
N PRO A 91 27.42 -4.70 17.23
CA PRO A 91 26.34 -4.19 16.40
C PRO A 91 24.99 -4.75 16.86
N PRO A 92 23.88 -3.99 16.73
CA PRO A 92 22.57 -4.48 17.11
C PRO A 92 22.37 -5.85 16.47
N PRO A 93 21.88 -6.87 17.22
CA PRO A 93 21.62 -8.15 16.62
C PRO A 93 20.67 -7.92 15.45
N PRO A 94 20.83 -8.68 14.35
CA PRO A 94 19.88 -8.64 13.25
C PRO A 94 18.45 -8.75 13.82
N PRO A 95 17.45 -8.13 13.16
CA PRO A 95 16.06 -8.17 13.62
C PRO A 95 15.73 -9.59 14.03
N PRO A 96 15.02 -9.81 15.17
CA PRO A 96 14.88 -11.14 15.75
C PRO A 96 14.51 -12.09 14.63
N THR A 97 15.44 -13.00 14.30
CA THR A 97 15.12 -14.18 13.50
C THR A 97 13.86 -14.70 14.13
N ALA A 98 12.75 -14.61 13.39
CA ALA A 98 11.46 -15.10 13.83
C ALA A 98 11.73 -16.42 14.55
N ALA A 99 11.40 -16.47 15.85
CA ALA A 99 11.70 -17.63 16.67
C ALA A 99 11.35 -18.86 15.84
N LEU A 100 12.34 -19.71 15.56
CA LEU A 100 12.18 -20.88 14.72
C LEU A 100 11.06 -21.71 15.35
N VAL A 101 9.85 -21.52 14.87
CA VAL A 101 8.72 -22.37 15.18
C VAL A 101 9.19 -23.74 14.74
N ALA A 102 9.26 -24.68 15.69
CA ALA A 102 9.78 -26.02 15.43
C ALA A 102 9.11 -26.56 14.16
N SER A 103 9.92 -26.89 13.15
CA SER A 103 9.43 -27.35 11.85
C SER A 103 8.48 -28.53 12.06
N PRO A 104 7.25 -28.49 11.54
CA PRO A 104 6.31 -29.59 11.72
C PRO A 104 6.86 -30.87 11.08
N THR A 105 6.69 -32.00 11.77
CA THR A 105 7.07 -33.32 11.27
C THR A 105 6.18 -33.69 10.09
N ALA A 106 6.75 -33.73 8.90
CA ALA A 106 6.07 -34.09 7.66
C ALA A 106 5.51 -35.52 7.70
N GLY A 107 4.28 -35.71 7.22
CA GLY A 107 3.71 -37.03 6.95
C GLY A 107 4.32 -37.68 5.71
N ALA A 108 3.94 -38.92 5.41
CA ALA A 108 4.28 -39.60 4.15
C ALA A 108 3.01 -40.22 3.55
N TYR A 109 2.60 -39.76 2.38
CA TYR A 109 1.46 -40.30 1.64
C TYR A 109 1.87 -41.55 0.84
N ALA A 110 1.06 -42.62 0.95
CA ALA A 110 1.30 -43.90 0.29
C ALA A 110 0.14 -44.35 -0.63
N GLY A 111 -0.79 -43.44 -0.94
CA GLY A 111 -1.94 -43.74 -1.81
C GLY A 111 -1.64 -43.61 -3.30
N SER A 112 -2.68 -43.68 -4.13
CA SER A 112 -2.58 -43.57 -5.59
C SER A 112 -2.25 -42.15 -6.04
N ILE A 113 -1.51 -42.04 -7.15
CA ILE A 113 -1.13 -40.77 -7.77
C ILE A 113 -1.89 -40.64 -9.10
N ASP A 114 -2.63 -39.53 -9.27
CA ASP A 114 -3.39 -39.27 -10.49
C ASP A 114 -2.58 -38.46 -11.52
N VAL A 115 -1.75 -37.54 -11.05
CA VAL A 115 -0.93 -36.65 -11.88
C VAL A 115 0.47 -36.53 -11.30
N ASP A 116 1.48 -36.52 -12.17
CA ASP A 116 2.89 -36.36 -11.81
C ASP A 116 3.48 -35.16 -12.55
N CYS A 117 4.22 -34.30 -11.85
CA CYS A 117 4.83 -33.11 -12.44
C CYS A 117 6.19 -32.75 -11.83
N GLU A 118 6.99 -31.98 -12.57
CA GLU A 118 8.23 -31.41 -12.06
C GLU A 118 7.93 -30.16 -11.24
N MET A 119 6.99 -29.33 -11.71
CA MET A 119 6.57 -28.10 -11.05
C MET A 119 5.06 -28.10 -10.81
N LEU A 120 4.67 -28.00 -9.55
CA LEU A 120 3.31 -27.68 -9.12
C LEU A 120 3.22 -26.18 -8.80
N VAL A 121 2.19 -25.50 -9.30
CA VAL A 121 1.85 -24.14 -8.86
C VAL A 121 0.46 -24.12 -8.26
N LEU A 122 0.33 -23.63 -7.02
CA LEU A 122 -0.95 -23.56 -6.31
C LEU A 122 -1.51 -22.14 -6.32
N GLY A 123 -2.54 -21.91 -7.13
CA GLY A 123 -3.22 -20.64 -7.35
C GLY A 123 -2.84 -20.02 -8.70
N ALA A 124 -3.82 -19.48 -9.43
CA ALA A 124 -3.63 -18.90 -10.76
C ALA A 124 -3.77 -17.36 -10.77
N GLY A 125 -3.43 -16.68 -9.67
CA GLY A 125 -3.29 -15.23 -9.65
C GLY A 125 -2.08 -14.72 -10.44
N PRO A 126 -1.81 -13.40 -10.45
CA PRO A 126 -0.67 -12.80 -11.16
C PRO A 126 0.65 -13.52 -10.93
N GLY A 127 1.00 -13.81 -9.68
CA GLY A 127 2.20 -14.58 -9.38
C GLY A 127 2.10 -16.02 -9.86
N GLY A 128 0.99 -16.71 -9.58
CA GLY A 128 0.83 -18.12 -9.91
C GLY A 128 0.87 -18.45 -11.40
N TYR A 129 0.07 -17.78 -12.24
CA TYR A 129 0.13 -18.06 -13.68
C TYR A 129 1.49 -17.65 -14.29
N SER A 130 2.12 -16.58 -13.78
CA SER A 130 3.45 -16.16 -14.25
C SER A 130 4.51 -17.18 -13.89
N ALA A 131 4.47 -17.73 -12.68
CA ALA A 131 5.35 -18.80 -12.23
C ALA A 131 5.15 -20.07 -13.07
N ALA A 132 3.89 -20.45 -13.32
CA ALA A 132 3.58 -21.63 -14.13
C ALA A 132 4.05 -21.47 -15.58
N PHE A 133 3.81 -20.30 -16.18
CA PHE A 133 4.23 -20.02 -17.56
C PHE A 133 5.74 -19.94 -17.68
N ARG A 134 6.41 -19.25 -16.75
CA ARG A 134 7.87 -19.17 -16.72
C ARG A 134 8.50 -20.55 -16.50
N SER A 135 7.92 -21.39 -15.64
CA SER A 135 8.36 -22.76 -15.40
C SER A 135 8.26 -23.63 -16.65
N ALA A 136 7.15 -23.53 -17.38
CA ALA A 136 6.98 -24.21 -18.65
C ALA A 136 7.94 -23.69 -19.72
N ASP A 137 8.18 -22.37 -19.78
CA ASP A 137 9.15 -21.76 -20.71
C ASP A 137 10.60 -22.18 -20.39
N LEU A 138 10.88 -22.59 -19.14
CA LEU A 138 12.15 -23.18 -18.70
C LEU A 138 12.21 -24.72 -18.89
N GLY A 139 11.18 -25.31 -19.50
CA GLY A 139 11.15 -26.73 -19.88
C GLY A 139 10.59 -27.68 -18.82
N MET A 140 10.11 -27.19 -17.68
CA MET A 140 9.54 -28.04 -16.63
C MET A 140 8.11 -28.50 -16.96
N LYS A 141 7.83 -29.79 -16.77
CA LYS A 141 6.45 -30.31 -16.80
C LYS A 141 5.65 -29.70 -15.66
N THR A 142 4.76 -28.76 -15.99
CA THR A 142 4.12 -27.88 -15.03
C THR A 142 2.62 -28.13 -14.91
N VAL A 143 2.13 -28.25 -13.67
CA VAL A 143 0.71 -28.33 -13.32
C VAL A 143 0.31 -27.10 -12.50
N LEU A 144 -0.76 -26.43 -12.91
CA LEU A 144 -1.34 -25.27 -12.23
C LEU A 144 -2.68 -25.66 -11.58
N VAL A 145 -2.80 -25.49 -10.26
CA VAL A 145 -4.03 -25.78 -9.52
C VAL A 145 -4.76 -24.47 -9.23
N GLU A 146 -6.03 -24.38 -9.64
CA GLU A 146 -6.88 -23.22 -9.39
C GLU A 146 -8.28 -23.66 -9.00
N ARG A 147 -8.85 -23.08 -7.95
CA ARG A 147 -10.18 -23.45 -7.44
C ARG A 147 -11.33 -22.86 -8.23
N TYR A 148 -11.08 -21.83 -9.05
CA TYR A 148 -12.07 -21.21 -9.91
C TYR A 148 -11.97 -21.67 -11.37
N ALA A 149 -13.00 -21.38 -12.15
CA ALA A 149 -13.03 -21.71 -13.58
C ALA A 149 -12.04 -20.90 -14.44
N THR A 150 -11.63 -19.73 -13.96
CA THR A 150 -10.81 -18.76 -14.71
C THR A 150 -9.46 -18.52 -14.05
N LEU A 151 -8.44 -18.30 -14.88
CA LEU A 151 -7.12 -17.88 -14.44
C LEU A 151 -7.08 -16.36 -14.18
N GLY A 152 -5.95 -15.86 -13.67
CA GLY A 152 -5.70 -14.43 -13.39
C GLY A 152 -6.05 -14.01 -11.96
N GLY A 153 -6.64 -14.90 -11.16
CA GLY A 153 -6.95 -14.72 -9.74
C GLY A 153 -7.68 -13.42 -9.41
N VAL A 154 -7.43 -12.88 -8.23
CA VAL A 154 -8.10 -11.66 -7.73
C VAL A 154 -7.91 -10.48 -8.67
N CYS A 155 -6.67 -10.21 -9.08
CA CYS A 155 -6.34 -9.00 -9.85
C CYS A 155 -7.11 -8.90 -11.17
N LEU A 156 -7.22 -10.01 -11.92
CA LEU A 156 -7.95 -10.01 -13.18
C LEU A 156 -9.46 -10.11 -12.99
N ASN A 157 -9.94 -10.97 -12.08
CA ASN A 157 -11.36 -11.31 -12.03
C ASN A 157 -12.18 -10.34 -11.15
N VAL A 158 -11.63 -9.91 -10.02
CA VAL A 158 -12.36 -9.18 -8.96
C VAL A 158 -11.49 -8.11 -8.27
N GLY A 159 -10.60 -7.48 -9.04
CA GLY A 159 -9.60 -6.54 -8.51
C GLY A 159 -9.17 -5.51 -9.53
N CYS A 160 -7.87 -5.46 -9.83
CA CYS A 160 -7.20 -4.47 -10.68
C CYS A 160 -7.95 -4.16 -11.99
N ILE A 161 -8.28 -5.19 -12.77
CA ILE A 161 -8.80 -5.00 -14.14
C ILE A 161 -10.23 -4.47 -14.14
N PRO A 162 -11.21 -5.10 -13.47
CA PRO A 162 -12.57 -4.57 -13.45
C PRO A 162 -12.67 -3.21 -12.73
N SER A 163 -11.87 -2.96 -11.68
CA SER A 163 -11.85 -1.63 -11.03
C SER A 163 -11.34 -0.54 -11.97
N LYS A 164 -10.23 -0.77 -12.67
CA LYS A 164 -9.63 0.21 -13.59
C LYS A 164 -10.51 0.46 -14.81
N ALA A 165 -11.21 -0.56 -15.31
CA ALA A 165 -12.19 -0.41 -16.38
C ALA A 165 -13.37 0.51 -15.96
N LEU A 166 -13.87 0.36 -14.73
CA LEU A 166 -14.91 1.22 -14.18
C LEU A 166 -14.38 2.65 -13.91
N LEU A 167 -13.21 2.78 -13.28
CA LEU A 167 -12.55 4.06 -13.00
C LEU A 167 -12.33 4.88 -14.27
N HIS A 168 -11.81 4.26 -15.33
CA HIS A 168 -11.67 4.93 -16.62
C HIS A 168 -13.02 5.43 -17.15
N THR A 169 -14.06 4.60 -17.07
CA THR A 169 -15.40 4.97 -17.56
C THR A 169 -15.97 6.16 -16.79
N VAL A 170 -15.82 6.19 -15.46
CA VAL A 170 -16.33 7.31 -14.65
C VAL A 170 -15.45 8.56 -14.76
N ALA A 171 -14.14 8.43 -14.99
CA ALA A 171 -13.27 9.57 -15.24
C ALA A 171 -13.73 10.34 -16.49
N VAL A 172 -14.09 9.65 -17.57
CA VAL A 172 -14.65 10.28 -18.79
C VAL A 172 -15.97 11.01 -18.51
N ILE A 173 -16.80 10.51 -17.59
CA ILE A 173 -18.03 11.21 -17.17
C ILE A 173 -17.69 12.52 -16.47
N ASP A 174 -16.70 12.53 -15.58
CA ASP A 174 -16.32 13.74 -14.85
C ASP A 174 -15.58 14.75 -15.75
N GLU A 175 -14.75 14.29 -16.68
CA GLU A 175 -14.13 15.13 -17.72
C GLU A 175 -15.18 15.78 -18.63
N ALA A 176 -16.19 15.02 -19.08
CA ALA A 176 -17.26 15.54 -19.92
C ALA A 176 -18.07 16.64 -19.19
N LYS A 177 -18.26 16.53 -17.87
CA LYS A 177 -18.87 17.60 -17.06
C LYS A 177 -17.97 18.83 -16.97
N ALA A 178 -16.66 18.63 -16.77
CA ALA A 178 -15.69 19.72 -16.61
C ALA A 178 -15.57 20.59 -17.88
N LEU A 179 -15.77 20.02 -19.07
CA LEU A 179 -15.75 20.73 -20.36
C LEU A 179 -16.75 21.89 -20.47
N ALA A 180 -17.78 21.94 -19.61
CA ALA A 180 -18.69 23.08 -19.56
C ALA A 180 -17.95 24.40 -19.30
N HIS A 181 -16.88 24.39 -18.49
CA HIS A 181 -16.04 25.56 -18.26
C HIS A 181 -15.25 26.01 -19.50
N HIS A 182 -15.09 25.13 -20.49
CA HIS A 182 -14.49 25.44 -21.80
C HIS A 182 -15.53 25.84 -22.85
N GLY A 183 -16.81 25.94 -22.46
CA GLY A 183 -17.92 26.27 -23.37
C GLY A 183 -18.46 25.07 -24.15
N ILE A 184 -18.15 23.83 -23.75
CA ILE A 184 -18.69 22.61 -24.36
C ILE A 184 -19.57 21.90 -23.32
N GLU A 185 -20.89 22.03 -23.48
CA GLU A 185 -21.86 21.47 -22.54
C GLU A 185 -22.46 20.16 -23.05
N PHE A 186 -22.43 19.14 -22.19
CA PHE A 186 -23.15 17.90 -22.39
C PHE A 186 -24.34 17.82 -21.41
N GLY A 187 -25.41 17.14 -21.81
CA GLY A 187 -26.47 16.76 -20.87
C GLY A 187 -25.97 15.70 -19.87
N LEU A 188 -26.73 15.51 -18.77
CA LEU A 188 -26.44 14.44 -17.82
C LEU A 188 -26.50 13.06 -18.53
N PRO A 189 -25.49 12.17 -18.32
CA PRO A 189 -25.48 10.88 -18.98
C PRO A 189 -26.60 9.98 -18.45
N GLN A 190 -27.24 9.25 -19.36
CA GLN A 190 -28.17 8.18 -19.01
C GLN A 190 -27.38 6.90 -18.75
N VAL A 191 -27.24 6.52 -17.48
CA VAL A 191 -26.45 5.35 -17.07
C VAL A 191 -27.28 4.07 -17.17
N ASN A 192 -26.87 3.14 -18.03
CA ASN A 192 -27.39 1.78 -18.06
C ASN A 192 -26.40 0.83 -17.37
N LEU A 193 -26.73 0.40 -16.15
CA LEU A 193 -25.85 -0.43 -15.33
C LEU A 193 -25.57 -1.81 -15.93
N ASP A 194 -26.54 -2.43 -16.61
CA ASP A 194 -26.33 -3.75 -17.21
C ASP A 194 -25.35 -3.68 -18.38
N LYS A 195 -25.40 -2.62 -19.20
CA LYS A 195 -24.41 -2.39 -20.25
C LYS A 195 -23.02 -2.08 -19.69
N LEU A 196 -22.95 -1.27 -18.63
CA LEU A 196 -21.69 -0.97 -17.95
C LEU A 196 -21.06 -2.23 -17.35
N ARG A 197 -21.86 -3.05 -16.67
CA ARG A 197 -21.44 -4.36 -16.14
C ARG A 197 -20.99 -5.29 -17.27
N GLY A 198 -21.77 -5.36 -18.36
CA GLY A 198 -21.44 -6.15 -19.54
C GLY A 198 -20.12 -5.75 -20.21
N PHE A 199 -19.81 -4.45 -20.28
CA PHE A 199 -18.49 -3.97 -20.75
C PHE A 199 -17.36 -4.46 -19.84
N LYS A 200 -17.47 -4.21 -18.54
CA LYS A 200 -16.49 -4.66 -17.53
C LYS A 200 -16.26 -6.18 -17.61
N ASP A 201 -17.33 -6.96 -17.64
CA ASP A 201 -17.27 -8.43 -17.73
C ASP A 201 -16.67 -8.89 -19.07
N GLY A 202 -16.93 -8.16 -20.17
CA GLY A 202 -16.32 -8.39 -21.47
C GLY A 202 -14.80 -8.24 -21.45
N VAL A 203 -14.28 -7.21 -20.77
CA VAL A 203 -12.83 -7.01 -20.59
C VAL A 203 -12.21 -8.19 -19.82
N VAL A 204 -12.82 -8.57 -18.69
CA VAL A 204 -12.36 -9.71 -17.87
C VAL A 204 -12.40 -11.01 -18.69
N LYS A 205 -13.49 -11.28 -19.41
CA LYS A 205 -13.66 -12.48 -20.25
C LYS A 205 -12.60 -12.57 -21.35
N LYS A 206 -12.29 -11.44 -22.01
CA LYS A 206 -11.26 -11.41 -23.07
C LYS A 206 -9.89 -11.82 -22.52
N LEU A 207 -9.51 -11.25 -21.38
CA LEU A 207 -8.20 -11.50 -20.76
C LEU A 207 -8.10 -12.91 -20.16
N THR A 208 -9.15 -13.39 -19.48
CA THR A 208 -9.18 -14.77 -18.94
C THR A 208 -9.14 -15.81 -20.05
N GLY A 209 -9.84 -15.58 -21.18
CA GLY A 209 -9.73 -16.41 -22.38
C GLY A 209 -8.32 -16.42 -22.97
N GLY A 210 -7.65 -15.26 -22.98
CA GLY A 210 -6.24 -15.15 -23.39
C GLY A 210 -5.30 -15.96 -22.49
N LEU A 211 -5.45 -15.88 -21.16
CA LEU A 211 -4.66 -16.68 -20.22
C LEU A 211 -4.88 -18.18 -20.42
N ALA A 212 -6.13 -18.63 -20.62
CA ALA A 212 -6.41 -20.03 -20.90
C ALA A 212 -5.75 -20.51 -22.21
N GLY A 213 -5.78 -19.67 -23.25
CA GLY A 213 -5.06 -19.92 -24.50
C GLY A 213 -3.55 -20.04 -24.31
N MET A 214 -2.95 -19.15 -23.52
CA MET A 214 -1.52 -19.17 -23.21
C MET A 214 -1.10 -20.38 -22.37
N ALA A 215 -1.91 -20.80 -21.39
CA ALA A 215 -1.67 -22.01 -20.61
C ALA A 215 -1.63 -23.25 -21.53
N LYS A 216 -2.61 -23.35 -22.44
CA LYS A 216 -2.65 -24.42 -23.44
C LYS A 216 -1.45 -24.39 -24.38
N ALA A 217 -1.07 -23.22 -24.89
CA ALA A 217 0.09 -23.07 -25.79
C ALA A 217 1.40 -23.51 -25.13
N ARG A 218 1.55 -23.27 -23.83
CA ARG A 218 2.70 -23.69 -23.01
C ARG A 218 2.59 -25.12 -22.47
N LYS A 219 1.52 -25.84 -22.80
CA LYS A 219 1.24 -27.21 -22.30
C LYS A 219 1.21 -27.28 -20.76
N VAL A 220 0.78 -26.21 -20.09
CA VAL A 220 0.51 -26.22 -18.65
C VAL A 220 -0.82 -26.92 -18.40
N GLU A 221 -0.80 -28.01 -17.66
CA GLU A 221 -2.03 -28.69 -17.25
C GLU A 221 -2.69 -27.90 -16.12
N VAL A 222 -3.94 -27.48 -16.33
CA VAL A 222 -4.72 -26.79 -15.29
C VAL A 222 -5.65 -27.79 -14.61
N VAL A 223 -5.46 -28.02 -13.32
CA VAL A 223 -6.34 -28.86 -12.49
C VAL A 223 -7.24 -27.96 -11.67
N ARG A 224 -8.55 -28.03 -11.94
CA ARG A 224 -9.53 -27.19 -11.26
C ARG A 224 -9.96 -27.79 -9.91
N GLY A 225 -9.61 -27.14 -8.81
CA GLY A 225 -10.06 -27.55 -7.48
C GLY A 225 -9.34 -26.89 -6.30
N LEU A 226 -9.76 -27.24 -5.09
CA LEU A 226 -9.17 -26.79 -3.84
C LEU A 226 -7.97 -27.67 -3.50
N GLY A 227 -6.76 -27.10 -3.60
CA GLY A 227 -5.51 -27.77 -3.28
C GLY A 227 -5.15 -27.69 -1.79
N ARG A 228 -4.79 -28.82 -1.20
CA ARG A 228 -4.21 -28.93 0.15
C ARG A 228 -3.04 -29.91 0.17
N PHE A 229 -1.96 -29.55 0.86
CA PHE A 229 -0.81 -30.44 0.98
C PHE A 229 -1.17 -31.68 1.78
N LEU A 230 -0.69 -32.84 1.33
CA LEU A 230 -0.77 -34.10 2.08
C LEU A 230 0.54 -34.39 2.79
N ASP A 231 1.66 -34.07 2.13
CA ASP A 231 3.03 -34.23 2.59
C ASP A 231 3.96 -33.29 1.77
N PRO A 232 5.30 -33.35 1.92
CA PRO A 232 6.23 -32.46 1.21
C PRO A 232 6.28 -32.61 -0.32
N HIS A 233 5.64 -33.64 -0.90
CA HIS A 233 5.70 -33.97 -2.33
C HIS A 233 4.34 -34.29 -2.96
N HIS A 234 3.25 -34.21 -2.20
CA HIS A 234 1.89 -34.50 -2.68
C HIS A 234 0.89 -33.42 -2.30
N LEU A 235 0.05 -33.05 -3.28
CA LEU A 235 -1.10 -32.17 -3.10
C LEU A 235 -2.39 -32.92 -3.45
N GLU A 236 -3.36 -32.94 -2.54
CA GLU A 236 -4.73 -33.36 -2.84
C GLU A 236 -5.52 -32.17 -3.40
N VAL A 237 -6.23 -32.40 -4.49
CA VAL A 237 -7.11 -31.42 -5.12
C VAL A 237 -8.54 -31.93 -5.06
N ALA A 238 -9.36 -31.33 -4.20
CA ALA A 238 -10.81 -31.54 -4.22
C ALA A 238 -11.40 -30.78 -5.41
N LEU A 239 -11.90 -31.52 -6.41
CA LEU A 239 -12.31 -30.95 -7.69
C LEU A 239 -13.53 -30.05 -7.53
N THR A 240 -13.58 -28.97 -8.31
CA THR A 240 -14.67 -27.98 -8.26
C THR A 240 -15.30 -27.76 -9.63
N GLU A 241 -16.54 -27.29 -9.64
CA GLU A 241 -17.31 -27.01 -10.85
C GLU A 241 -18.11 -25.70 -10.77
N GLY A 242 -18.92 -25.42 -11.80
CA GLY A 242 -19.76 -24.21 -11.87
C GLY A 242 -18.95 -22.92 -12.04
N SER A 243 -19.52 -21.80 -11.61
CA SER A 243 -18.87 -20.48 -11.62
C SER A 243 -18.06 -20.19 -10.35
N GLY A 244 -18.28 -20.96 -9.28
CA GLY A 244 -17.66 -20.77 -7.96
C GLY A 244 -16.64 -21.85 -7.62
N GLN A 245 -16.69 -22.28 -6.35
CA GLN A 245 -15.80 -23.28 -5.75
C GLN A 245 -16.59 -24.52 -5.29
N ASP A 246 -17.76 -24.77 -5.86
CA ASP A 246 -18.61 -25.90 -5.48
C ASP A 246 -17.89 -27.22 -5.74
N GLN A 247 -17.77 -28.07 -4.72
CA GLN A 247 -17.02 -29.32 -4.81
C GLN A 247 -17.86 -30.42 -5.47
N THR A 248 -17.26 -31.15 -6.40
CA THR A 248 -17.92 -32.26 -7.10
C THR A 248 -17.97 -33.55 -6.27
N GLY A 249 -17.24 -33.59 -5.14
CA GLY A 249 -16.98 -34.79 -4.36
C GLY A 249 -15.83 -35.66 -4.88
N ALA A 250 -15.34 -35.41 -6.11
CA ALA A 250 -14.17 -36.09 -6.66
C ALA A 250 -12.86 -35.43 -6.19
N LYS A 251 -11.79 -36.22 -6.16
CA LYS A 251 -10.45 -35.79 -5.75
C LYS A 251 -9.40 -36.27 -6.74
N LYS A 252 -8.28 -35.54 -6.83
CA LYS A 252 -7.05 -35.97 -7.49
C LYS A 252 -5.86 -35.75 -6.57
N VAL A 253 -4.86 -36.62 -6.65
CA VAL A 253 -3.57 -36.44 -5.99
C VAL A 253 -2.50 -36.14 -7.03
N ILE A 254 -1.79 -35.03 -6.82
CA ILE A 254 -0.68 -34.58 -7.66
C ILE A 254 0.62 -34.81 -6.91
N ARG A 255 1.52 -35.64 -7.47
CA ARG A 255 2.91 -35.74 -7.01
C ARG A 255 3.76 -34.69 -7.72
N PHE A 256 4.63 -34.01 -6.97
CA PHE A 256 5.49 -32.95 -7.50
C PHE A 256 6.94 -33.06 -7.02
N GLN A 257 7.89 -32.65 -7.86
CA GLN A 257 9.28 -32.48 -7.44
C GLN A 257 9.50 -31.15 -6.73
N LYS A 258 8.92 -30.06 -7.25
CA LYS A 258 8.99 -28.70 -6.72
C LYS A 258 7.60 -28.08 -6.68
N ALA A 259 7.37 -27.15 -5.77
CA ALA A 259 6.10 -26.43 -5.68
C ALA A 259 6.31 -24.92 -5.53
N ILE A 260 5.46 -24.11 -6.16
CA ILE A 260 5.34 -22.67 -5.94
C ILE A 260 3.94 -22.38 -5.39
N ILE A 261 3.87 -21.90 -4.15
CA ILE A 261 2.63 -21.53 -3.47
C ILE A 261 2.27 -20.08 -3.81
N ALA A 262 1.12 -19.90 -4.49
CA ALA A 262 0.62 -18.61 -4.95
C ALA A 262 -0.88 -18.41 -4.62
N ALA A 263 -1.33 -18.94 -3.47
CA ALA A 263 -2.72 -18.92 -3.02
C ALA A 263 -3.26 -17.53 -2.58
N GLY A 264 -2.43 -16.48 -2.69
CA GLY A 264 -2.81 -15.08 -2.53
C GLY A 264 -3.42 -14.71 -1.17
N SER A 265 -4.31 -13.72 -1.20
CA SER A 265 -5.01 -13.16 -0.03
C SER A 265 -6.53 -13.12 -0.24
N GLN A 266 -7.26 -12.65 0.77
CA GLN A 266 -8.72 -12.44 0.73
C GLN A 266 -9.10 -11.18 1.53
N ALA A 267 -10.30 -10.66 1.31
CA ALA A 267 -10.81 -9.52 2.08
C ALA A 267 -10.93 -9.88 3.57
N VAL A 268 -10.58 -8.93 4.45
CA VAL A 268 -10.79 -9.07 5.90
C VAL A 268 -12.28 -8.88 6.20
N LYS A 269 -12.84 -9.79 7.00
CA LYS A 269 -14.18 -9.65 7.57
C LYS A 269 -14.07 -9.12 9.00
N LEU A 270 -14.91 -8.15 9.35
CA LEU A 270 -15.04 -7.67 10.72
C LEU A 270 -16.06 -8.55 11.47
N PRO A 271 -15.68 -9.21 12.58
CA PRO A 271 -16.56 -10.20 13.23
C PRO A 271 -17.91 -9.66 13.73
N PHE A 272 -18.01 -8.37 14.02
CA PHE A 272 -19.22 -7.74 14.54
C PHE A 272 -20.21 -7.29 13.45
N MET A 273 -19.83 -7.33 12.18
CA MET A 273 -20.71 -6.92 11.08
C MET A 273 -21.77 -8.01 10.83
N PRO A 274 -23.06 -7.64 10.69
CA PRO A 274 -24.10 -8.63 10.38
C PRO A 274 -23.94 -9.15 8.94
N GLU A 275 -24.41 -10.37 8.70
CA GLU A 275 -24.51 -10.91 7.34
C GLU A 275 -25.76 -10.30 6.67
N ASP A 276 -25.55 -9.41 5.71
CA ASP A 276 -26.59 -8.74 4.92
C ASP A 276 -26.05 -8.47 3.50
N PRO A 277 -26.83 -8.65 2.43
CA PRO A 277 -26.37 -8.41 1.05
C PRO A 277 -25.96 -6.95 0.76
N ARG A 278 -26.34 -5.99 1.62
CA ARG A 278 -25.91 -4.58 1.54
C ARG A 278 -24.55 -4.33 2.19
N ILE A 279 -24.00 -5.32 2.89
CA ILE A 279 -22.64 -5.27 3.45
C ILE A 279 -21.74 -6.07 2.51
N ILE A 280 -20.95 -5.36 1.72
CA ILE A 280 -20.18 -5.92 0.60
C ILE A 280 -18.68 -5.75 0.84
N ASP A 281 -17.89 -6.62 0.21
CA ASP A 281 -16.46 -6.40 0.01
C ASP A 281 -16.21 -5.78 -1.38
N SER A 282 -14.94 -5.67 -1.77
CA SER A 282 -14.57 -5.18 -3.10
C SER A 282 -15.15 -6.02 -4.25
N THR A 283 -15.35 -7.33 -4.05
CA THR A 283 -15.96 -8.19 -5.08
C THR A 283 -17.42 -7.81 -5.28
N GLY A 284 -18.18 -7.62 -4.20
CA GLY A 284 -19.57 -7.15 -4.27
C GLY A 284 -19.69 -5.77 -4.92
N ALA A 285 -18.76 -4.85 -4.61
CA ALA A 285 -18.74 -3.52 -5.23
C ALA A 285 -18.53 -3.60 -6.75
N LEU A 286 -17.65 -4.49 -7.21
CA LEU A 286 -17.36 -4.69 -8.63
C LEU A 286 -18.48 -5.41 -9.40
N GLN A 287 -19.48 -5.98 -8.72
CA GLN A 287 -20.68 -6.49 -9.36
C GLN A 287 -21.62 -5.35 -9.80
N LEU A 288 -21.50 -4.16 -9.19
CA LEU A 288 -22.27 -2.97 -9.54
C LEU A 288 -23.78 -3.26 -9.68
N THR A 289 -24.36 -3.92 -8.67
CA THR A 289 -25.75 -4.41 -8.68
C THR A 289 -26.77 -3.27 -8.66
N ALA A 290 -26.46 -2.18 -7.96
CA ALA A 290 -27.27 -0.96 -7.88
C ALA A 290 -26.38 0.26 -7.56
N ILE A 291 -26.91 1.48 -7.77
CA ILE A 291 -26.31 2.72 -7.28
C ILE A 291 -27.05 3.11 -5.98
N PRO A 292 -26.40 3.04 -4.80
CA PRO A 292 -26.98 3.49 -3.54
C PRO A 292 -27.11 5.02 -3.51
N LYS A 293 -28.04 5.56 -2.69
CA LYS A 293 -28.09 7.01 -2.44
C LYS A 293 -26.98 7.41 -1.47
N ARG A 294 -26.78 6.64 -0.41
CA ARG A 294 -25.70 6.79 0.56
C ARG A 294 -24.92 5.49 0.72
N MET A 295 -23.60 5.60 0.60
CA MET A 295 -22.67 4.49 0.76
C MET A 295 -21.66 4.81 1.85
N LEU A 296 -21.44 3.86 2.77
CA LEU A 296 -20.35 3.92 3.73
C LEU A 296 -19.16 3.11 3.21
N VAL A 297 -17.96 3.68 3.30
CA VAL A 297 -16.70 2.96 3.08
C VAL A 297 -15.97 2.82 4.42
N ILE A 298 -15.78 1.59 4.87
CA ILE A 298 -15.02 1.27 6.09
C ILE A 298 -13.59 0.91 5.68
N GLY A 299 -12.64 1.77 6.01
CA GLY A 299 -11.24 1.72 5.59
C GLY A 299 -10.97 2.64 4.41
N ALA A 300 -10.11 3.64 4.62
CA ALA A 300 -9.73 4.64 3.62
C ALA A 300 -8.44 4.30 2.87
N GLY A 301 -8.17 3.01 2.68
CA GLY A 301 -7.12 2.53 1.78
C GLY A 301 -7.48 2.70 0.31
N ILE A 302 -6.51 2.44 -0.58
CA ILE A 302 -6.65 2.60 -2.03
C ILE A 302 -7.94 1.95 -2.59
N ILE A 303 -8.20 0.69 -2.25
CA ILE A 303 -9.36 -0.05 -2.76
C ILE A 303 -10.68 0.65 -2.40
N GLY A 304 -10.80 1.13 -1.16
CA GLY A 304 -12.00 1.83 -0.69
C GLY A 304 -12.21 3.14 -1.44
N MET A 305 -11.13 3.91 -1.63
CA MET A 305 -11.18 5.21 -2.31
C MET A 305 -11.40 5.09 -3.82
N GLU A 306 -10.83 4.08 -4.48
CA GLU A 306 -11.14 3.76 -5.89
C GLU A 306 -12.64 3.45 -6.07
N MET A 307 -13.22 2.62 -5.19
CA MET A 307 -14.65 2.32 -5.26
C MET A 307 -15.52 3.52 -4.87
N ALA A 308 -15.10 4.33 -3.90
CA ALA A 308 -15.77 5.59 -3.57
C ALA A 308 -15.85 6.52 -4.79
N THR A 309 -14.76 6.66 -5.56
CA THR A 309 -14.75 7.44 -6.81
C THR A 309 -15.77 6.90 -7.82
N VAL A 310 -15.78 5.59 -8.10
CA VAL A 310 -16.73 4.96 -9.04
C VAL A 310 -18.17 5.22 -8.61
N TYR A 311 -18.52 4.89 -7.37
CA TYR A 311 -19.90 5.02 -6.89
C TYR A 311 -20.33 6.49 -6.76
N SER A 312 -19.43 7.38 -6.36
CA SER A 312 -19.72 8.81 -6.27
C SER A 312 -20.04 9.42 -7.63
N THR A 313 -19.24 9.14 -8.66
CA THR A 313 -19.49 9.67 -10.01
C THR A 313 -20.80 9.15 -10.60
N LEU A 314 -21.18 7.92 -10.26
CA LEU A 314 -22.46 7.33 -10.65
C LEU A 314 -23.67 7.87 -9.86
N GLY A 315 -23.44 8.62 -8.78
CA GLY A 315 -24.47 9.38 -8.07
C GLY A 315 -24.61 9.09 -6.58
N ALA A 316 -23.80 8.20 -6.00
CA ALA A 316 -23.84 7.93 -4.56
C ALA A 316 -23.19 9.08 -3.75
N ARG A 317 -23.76 9.40 -2.58
CA ARG A 317 -23.07 10.18 -1.55
C ARG A 317 -22.25 9.25 -0.67
N ILE A 318 -21.01 9.64 -0.37
CA ILE A 318 -20.06 8.77 0.31
C ILE A 318 -19.79 9.27 1.73
N ASP A 319 -19.83 8.39 2.71
CA ASP A 319 -19.12 8.57 3.98
C ASP A 319 -17.93 7.61 4.01
N VAL A 320 -16.80 8.06 4.56
CA VAL A 320 -15.64 7.21 4.80
C VAL A 320 -15.25 7.25 6.27
N VAL A 321 -14.94 6.08 6.83
CA VAL A 321 -14.39 5.93 8.18
C VAL A 321 -13.05 5.22 8.14
N GLU A 322 -12.08 5.77 8.88
CA GLU A 322 -10.71 5.25 8.98
C GLU A 322 -10.22 5.39 10.42
N MET A 323 -9.59 4.33 10.92
CA MET A 323 -9.02 4.30 12.27
C MET A 323 -7.70 5.07 12.34
N LEU A 324 -6.96 5.13 11.24
CA LEU A 324 -5.73 5.89 11.12
C LEU A 324 -5.99 7.40 10.99
N ASP A 325 -4.92 8.18 11.10
CA ASP A 325 -4.95 9.64 11.00
C ASP A 325 -4.93 10.18 9.57
N SER A 326 -4.87 9.29 8.57
CA SER A 326 -4.64 9.61 7.16
C SER A 326 -5.34 8.59 6.24
N MET A 327 -5.74 9.05 5.07
CA MET A 327 -6.21 8.19 3.98
C MET A 327 -5.04 7.70 3.15
N MET A 328 -5.24 6.58 2.44
CA MET A 328 -4.22 5.97 1.56
C MET A 328 -2.86 5.80 2.25
N ALA A 329 -2.89 5.36 3.52
CA ALA A 329 -1.71 5.18 4.35
C ALA A 329 -0.58 4.45 3.61
N GLY A 330 0.63 5.01 3.69
CA GLY A 330 1.79 4.59 2.93
C GLY A 330 2.21 5.58 1.84
N ALA A 331 1.28 6.40 1.32
CA ALA A 331 1.63 7.58 0.53
C ALA A 331 1.97 8.78 1.44
N ASP A 332 2.85 9.67 1.00
CA ASP A 332 3.13 10.88 1.77
C ASP A 332 1.90 11.82 1.80
N LYS A 333 1.71 12.46 2.96
CA LYS A 333 0.54 13.31 3.27
C LYS A 333 0.37 14.49 2.31
N ASP A 334 1.44 15.01 1.74
CA ASP A 334 1.38 16.11 0.77
C ASP A 334 0.73 15.70 -0.56
N LEU A 335 0.94 14.47 -1.03
CA LEU A 335 0.22 13.93 -2.19
C LEU A 335 -1.27 13.74 -1.86
N VAL A 336 -1.55 13.10 -0.73
CA VAL A 336 -2.93 12.80 -0.30
C VAL A 336 -3.75 14.07 -0.13
N LYS A 337 -3.15 15.15 0.40
CA LYS A 337 -3.82 16.43 0.60
C LYS A 337 -4.35 17.07 -0.70
N VAL A 338 -3.65 16.90 -1.82
CA VAL A 338 -4.12 17.37 -3.14
C VAL A 338 -5.38 16.61 -3.54
N TRP A 339 -5.33 15.28 -3.43
CA TRP A 339 -6.48 14.42 -3.72
C TRP A 339 -7.67 14.71 -2.82
N GLU A 340 -7.45 14.86 -1.51
CA GLU A 340 -8.47 15.17 -0.50
C GLU A 340 -9.21 16.46 -0.85
N LYS A 341 -8.47 17.51 -1.20
CA LYS A 341 -9.05 18.80 -1.56
C LYS A 341 -9.93 18.70 -2.79
N LEU A 342 -9.49 18.00 -3.84
CA LEU A 342 -10.28 17.86 -5.06
C LEU A 342 -11.52 16.99 -4.86
N ASN A 343 -11.40 15.93 -4.05
CA ASN A 343 -12.46 14.94 -3.87
C ASN A 343 -13.41 15.24 -2.70
N ALA A 344 -13.14 16.26 -1.86
CA ALA A 344 -14.00 16.65 -0.75
C ALA A 344 -15.51 16.74 -1.12
N PRO A 345 -15.92 17.28 -2.29
CA PRO A 345 -17.33 17.35 -2.66
C PRO A 345 -18.01 15.99 -2.82
N ARG A 346 -17.27 14.88 -2.99
CA ARG A 346 -17.81 13.52 -3.10
C ARG A 346 -18.33 12.97 -1.77
N PHE A 347 -17.81 13.50 -0.65
CA PHE A 347 -18.06 12.98 0.68
C PHE A 347 -19.05 13.85 1.46
N ASP A 348 -19.91 13.22 2.25
CA ASP A 348 -20.67 13.93 3.31
C ASP A 348 -19.82 13.99 4.58
N ASN A 349 -19.09 12.91 4.92
CA ASN A 349 -18.17 12.85 6.06
C ASN A 349 -16.87 12.10 5.73
N ILE A 350 -15.75 12.66 6.18
CA ILE A 350 -14.43 12.01 6.22
C ILE A 350 -14.03 11.84 7.69
N MET A 351 -14.22 10.64 8.21
CA MET A 351 -14.06 10.29 9.63
C MET A 351 -12.73 9.59 9.88
N LEU A 352 -11.63 10.34 9.96
CA LEU A 352 -10.32 9.83 10.37
C LEU A 352 -10.25 9.67 11.90
N LYS A 353 -9.29 8.88 12.40
CA LYS A 353 -9.14 8.52 13.82
C LYS A 353 -10.47 8.05 14.45
N THR A 354 -11.29 7.36 13.66
CA THR A 354 -12.66 6.99 14.04
C THR A 354 -12.86 5.49 13.87
N LYS A 355 -13.53 4.87 14.83
CA LYS A 355 -13.86 3.44 14.83
C LYS A 355 -15.32 3.24 14.49
N THR A 356 -15.61 2.22 13.70
CA THR A 356 -16.96 1.64 13.62
C THR A 356 -17.18 0.73 14.81
N VAL A 357 -18.22 0.99 15.62
CA VAL A 357 -18.46 0.24 16.87
C VAL A 357 -19.59 -0.77 16.77
N SER A 358 -20.60 -0.49 15.96
CA SER A 358 -21.69 -1.44 15.71
C SER A 358 -22.31 -1.19 14.34
N ALA A 359 -22.88 -2.26 13.78
CA ALA A 359 -23.69 -2.23 12.58
C ALA A 359 -24.93 -3.13 12.77
N GLU A 360 -26.10 -2.63 12.39
CA GLU A 360 -27.39 -3.31 12.51
C GLU A 360 -28.10 -3.26 11.16
N ALA A 361 -28.56 -4.42 10.67
CA ALA A 361 -29.34 -4.49 9.45
C ALA A 361 -30.80 -4.10 9.74
N MET A 362 -31.26 -3.01 9.14
CA MET A 362 -32.63 -2.49 9.26
C MET A 362 -33.37 -2.66 7.92
N SER A 363 -34.68 -2.46 7.92
CA SER A 363 -35.48 -2.47 6.68
C SER A 363 -35.04 -1.37 5.70
N GLU A 364 -34.72 -0.20 6.23
CA GLU A 364 -34.39 1.02 5.50
C GLU A 364 -32.91 1.12 5.09
N GLY A 365 -32.03 0.31 5.67
CA GLY A 365 -30.59 0.35 5.39
C GLY A 365 -29.78 -0.34 6.48
N ILE A 366 -28.46 -0.13 6.45
CA ILE A 366 -27.53 -0.58 7.50
C ILE A 366 -27.29 0.60 8.44
N ARG A 367 -27.70 0.45 9.70
CA ARG A 367 -27.49 1.45 10.74
C ARG A 367 -26.12 1.22 11.38
N VAL A 368 -25.24 2.22 11.33
CA VAL A 368 -23.85 2.12 11.79
C VAL A 368 -23.57 3.19 12.84
N ARG A 369 -22.94 2.80 13.94
CA ARG A 369 -22.45 3.73 14.98
C ARG A 369 -20.93 3.85 14.90
N PHE A 370 -20.45 5.07 15.15
CA PHE A 370 -19.04 5.43 15.12
C PHE A 370 -18.59 6.02 16.47
N GLU A 371 -17.30 5.89 16.77
CA GLU A 371 -16.62 6.54 17.89
C GLU A 371 -15.33 7.20 17.42
N GLY A 372 -15.23 8.52 17.60
CA GLY A 372 -14.09 9.32 17.18
C GLY A 372 -14.41 10.81 17.33
N GLU A 373 -13.39 11.66 17.29
CA GLU A 373 -13.55 13.11 17.47
C GLU A 373 -14.43 13.73 16.37
N LYS A 374 -14.29 13.25 15.13
CA LYS A 374 -15.07 13.68 13.97
C LYS A 374 -16.28 12.79 13.67
N ALA A 375 -16.60 11.85 14.56
CA ALA A 375 -17.72 10.94 14.36
C ALA A 375 -19.07 11.65 14.61
N PRO A 376 -20.09 11.40 13.78
CA PRO A 376 -21.47 11.77 14.12
C PRO A 376 -21.89 11.13 15.46
N LYS A 377 -22.55 11.91 16.33
CA LYS A 377 -23.02 11.42 17.64
C LYS A 377 -24.10 10.34 17.52
N GLU A 378 -24.99 10.53 16.54
CA GLU A 378 -26.08 9.60 16.25
C GLU A 378 -25.68 8.57 15.20
N PRO A 379 -26.17 7.32 15.31
CA PRO A 379 -25.95 6.30 14.29
C PRO A 379 -26.48 6.75 12.92
N GLN A 380 -25.72 6.45 11.87
CA GLN A 380 -26.05 6.80 10.50
C GLN A 380 -26.63 5.59 9.76
N VAL A 381 -27.52 5.82 8.79
CA VAL A 381 -28.12 4.75 7.96
C VAL A 381 -27.60 4.86 6.54
N TYR A 382 -27.16 3.73 5.99
CA TYR A 382 -26.58 3.60 4.66
C TYR A 382 -27.33 2.58 3.82
N ASP A 383 -27.47 2.82 2.53
CA ASP A 383 -28.07 1.85 1.60
C ASP A 383 -27.09 0.71 1.29
N LEU A 384 -25.79 1.01 1.38
CA LEU A 384 -24.70 0.08 1.08
C LEU A 384 -23.47 0.37 1.96
N VAL A 385 -22.83 -0.68 2.46
CA VAL A 385 -21.59 -0.60 3.24
C VAL A 385 -20.50 -1.41 2.57
N LEU A 386 -19.41 -0.76 2.18
CA LEU A 386 -18.20 -1.40 1.66
C LEU A 386 -17.18 -1.61 2.79
N MET A 387 -16.87 -2.88 3.06
CA MET A 387 -15.75 -3.27 3.91
C MET A 387 -14.45 -3.31 3.10
N ALA A 388 -13.61 -2.29 3.29
CA ALA A 388 -12.31 -2.13 2.63
C ALA A 388 -11.16 -2.00 3.63
N VAL A 389 -11.26 -2.68 4.78
CA VAL A 389 -10.29 -2.62 5.92
C VAL A 389 -8.98 -3.40 5.70
N GLY A 390 -8.72 -3.82 4.46
CA GLY A 390 -7.52 -4.57 4.09
C GLY A 390 -7.77 -6.05 3.79
N ARG A 391 -6.67 -6.79 3.65
CA ARG A 391 -6.66 -8.17 3.16
C ARG A 391 -5.80 -9.06 4.04
N SER A 392 -6.17 -10.34 4.16
CA SER A 392 -5.42 -11.36 4.90
C SER A 392 -4.88 -12.44 3.96
N PRO A 393 -3.62 -12.90 4.15
CA PRO A 393 -3.03 -13.96 3.34
C PRO A 393 -3.69 -15.33 3.62
N ASN A 394 -3.65 -16.23 2.64
CA ASN A 394 -4.31 -17.53 2.70
C ASN A 394 -3.41 -18.71 3.16
N GLY A 395 -2.25 -18.45 3.77
CA GLY A 395 -1.28 -19.51 4.13
C GLY A 395 -1.85 -20.59 5.06
N GLY A 396 -2.76 -20.21 5.97
CA GLY A 396 -3.45 -21.14 6.88
C GLY A 396 -4.60 -21.94 6.26
N LYS A 397 -4.76 -21.94 4.92
CA LYS A 397 -5.91 -22.58 4.24
C LYS A 397 -5.54 -23.71 3.28
N ILE A 398 -4.26 -24.07 3.22
CA ILE A 398 -3.69 -24.99 2.24
C ILE A 398 -2.99 -26.20 2.88
N ASP A 399 -3.15 -26.37 4.20
CA ASP A 399 -2.48 -27.40 5.01
C ASP A 399 -0.94 -27.42 4.83
N ALA A 400 -0.32 -26.23 4.69
CA ALA A 400 1.10 -26.08 4.39
C ALA A 400 2.02 -26.78 5.41
N GLU A 401 1.57 -26.88 6.67
CA GLU A 401 2.26 -27.56 7.75
C GLU A 401 2.48 -29.05 7.46
N LYS A 402 1.59 -29.71 6.71
CA LYS A 402 1.78 -31.12 6.31
C LYS A 402 2.94 -31.31 5.35
N ALA A 403 3.27 -30.28 4.57
CA ALA A 403 4.44 -30.23 3.71
C ALA A 403 5.72 -29.79 4.46
N GLY A 404 5.65 -29.53 5.75
CA GLY A 404 6.76 -28.98 6.54
C GLY A 404 6.93 -27.46 6.41
N VAL A 405 6.05 -26.77 5.69
CA VAL A 405 6.15 -25.32 5.43
C VAL A 405 5.67 -24.52 6.64
N THR A 406 6.49 -23.58 7.10
CA THR A 406 6.13 -22.67 8.19
C THR A 406 5.15 -21.61 7.70
N VAL A 407 4.03 -21.47 8.42
CA VAL A 407 3.10 -20.35 8.29
C VAL A 407 3.17 -19.54 9.58
N ILE A 408 3.48 -18.25 9.48
CA ILE A 408 3.58 -17.35 10.63
C ILE A 408 2.25 -16.67 10.94
N ASP A 409 2.23 -15.92 12.05
CA ASP A 409 1.07 -15.17 12.50
C ASP A 409 0.40 -14.37 11.37
N ARG A 410 -0.93 -14.35 11.40
CA ARG A 410 -1.81 -13.76 10.38
C ARG A 410 -1.84 -14.49 9.03
N GLY A 411 -1.10 -15.59 8.86
CA GLY A 411 -1.20 -16.49 7.72
C GLY A 411 -0.19 -16.25 6.59
N PHE A 412 0.89 -15.51 6.83
CA PHE A 412 1.98 -15.32 5.86
C PHE A 412 2.92 -16.53 5.82
N ILE A 413 3.59 -16.74 4.68
CA ILE A 413 4.66 -17.74 4.50
C ILE A 413 5.97 -16.98 4.28
N PRO A 414 6.90 -16.98 5.23
CA PRO A 414 8.21 -16.34 5.06
C PRO A 414 9.01 -17.02 3.94
N VAL A 415 9.74 -16.22 3.18
CA VAL A 415 10.65 -16.72 2.13
C VAL A 415 11.99 -15.99 2.15
N ASP A 416 13.01 -16.64 1.59
CA ASP A 416 14.30 -16.01 1.30
C ASP A 416 14.24 -15.17 0.00
N ARG A 417 15.39 -14.59 -0.40
CA ARG A 417 15.49 -13.78 -1.62
C ARG A 417 15.33 -14.57 -2.92
N GLN A 418 15.40 -15.90 -2.88
CA GLN A 418 15.09 -16.78 -4.02
C GLN A 418 13.63 -17.26 -3.99
N MET A 419 12.81 -16.71 -3.09
CA MET A 419 11.42 -17.08 -2.85
C MET A 419 11.24 -18.48 -2.26
N ARG A 420 12.31 -19.10 -1.72
CA ARG A 420 12.22 -20.42 -1.05
C ARG A 420 11.61 -20.26 0.32
N THR A 421 10.73 -21.20 0.68
CA THR A 421 10.27 -21.36 2.07
C THR A 421 11.37 -22.02 2.93
N ASN A 422 11.06 -22.37 4.18
CA ASN A 422 11.94 -23.21 5.00
C ASN A 422 12.15 -24.63 4.43
N VAL A 423 11.32 -25.07 3.47
CA VAL A 423 11.47 -26.34 2.75
C VAL A 423 12.08 -26.05 1.37
N ALA A 424 13.30 -26.54 1.12
CA ALA A 424 14.16 -26.07 0.03
C ALA A 424 13.56 -26.17 -1.39
N HIS A 425 12.70 -27.17 -1.64
CA HIS A 425 12.04 -27.38 -2.95
C HIS A 425 10.62 -26.78 -3.03
N ILE A 426 10.17 -26.10 -1.98
CA ILE A 426 8.88 -25.41 -1.94
C ILE A 426 9.13 -23.89 -1.82
N PHE A 427 8.52 -23.15 -2.74
CA PHE A 427 8.61 -21.71 -2.87
C PHE A 427 7.25 -21.08 -2.54
N ALA A 428 7.23 -19.80 -2.20
CA ALA A 428 5.99 -19.03 -2.06
C ALA A 428 6.17 -17.62 -2.64
N ILE A 429 5.09 -17.04 -3.17
CA ILE A 429 5.12 -15.74 -3.86
C ILE A 429 3.83 -14.94 -3.67
N GLY A 430 3.88 -13.65 -4.02
CA GLY A 430 2.75 -12.73 -4.07
C GLY A 430 2.29 -12.26 -2.70
N ASP A 431 0.98 -12.09 -2.54
CA ASP A 431 0.39 -11.60 -1.29
C ASP A 431 0.68 -12.52 -0.08
N LEU A 432 1.02 -13.79 -0.32
CA LEU A 432 1.30 -14.76 0.74
C LEU A 432 2.60 -14.49 1.49
N VAL A 433 3.56 -13.81 0.86
CA VAL A 433 4.93 -13.68 1.40
C VAL A 433 5.21 -12.33 2.03
N GLY A 434 4.25 -11.41 1.98
CA GLY A 434 4.35 -10.13 2.67
C GLY A 434 3.82 -8.95 1.88
N GLN A 435 3.87 -7.78 2.52
CA GLN A 435 3.53 -6.50 1.91
C GLN A 435 4.66 -6.02 0.96
N PRO A 436 4.35 -5.16 -0.02
CA PRO A 436 3.01 -4.73 -0.40
C PRO A 436 2.27 -5.79 -1.25
N MET A 437 0.98 -6.00 -1.00
CA MET A 437 0.13 -6.95 -1.75
C MET A 437 -0.24 -6.41 -3.14
N LEU A 438 0.69 -6.49 -4.08
CA LEU A 438 0.59 -5.91 -5.42
C LEU A 438 0.86 -6.94 -6.52
N ALA A 439 0.11 -6.83 -7.62
CA ALA A 439 0.17 -7.79 -8.72
C ALA A 439 1.54 -7.81 -9.41
N HIS A 440 2.14 -6.65 -9.67
CA HIS A 440 3.47 -6.54 -10.28
C HIS A 440 4.57 -7.12 -9.37
N LYS A 441 4.50 -6.94 -8.05
CA LYS A 441 5.38 -7.65 -7.12
C LYS A 441 5.26 -9.16 -7.30
N ALA A 442 4.03 -9.68 -7.27
CA ALA A 442 3.77 -11.11 -7.41
C ALA A 442 4.31 -11.70 -8.73
N VAL A 443 4.21 -10.96 -9.84
CA VAL A 443 4.76 -11.38 -11.15
C VAL A 443 6.28 -11.46 -11.14
N HIS A 444 6.97 -10.47 -10.56
CA HIS A 444 8.43 -10.47 -10.50
C HIS A 444 8.97 -11.54 -9.54
N GLU A 445 8.35 -11.70 -8.36
CA GLU A 445 8.64 -12.80 -7.42
C GLU A 445 8.45 -14.16 -8.12
N ALA A 446 7.41 -14.31 -8.95
CA ALA A 446 7.14 -15.54 -9.70
C ALA A 446 8.24 -15.94 -10.68
N HIS A 447 8.79 -14.96 -11.41
CA HIS A 447 9.88 -15.22 -12.34
C HIS A 447 11.14 -15.69 -11.60
N VAL A 448 11.48 -15.02 -10.48
CA VAL A 448 12.60 -15.43 -9.61
C VAL A 448 12.39 -16.84 -9.08
N ALA A 449 11.20 -17.15 -8.54
CA ALA A 449 10.90 -18.47 -7.99
C ALA A 449 11.02 -19.58 -9.05
N ALA A 450 10.49 -19.36 -10.25
CA ALA A 450 10.57 -20.32 -11.36
C ALA A 450 12.01 -20.54 -11.83
N GLU A 451 12.81 -19.48 -11.91
CA GLU A 451 14.23 -19.55 -12.30
C GLU A 451 15.08 -20.22 -11.23
N ALA A 452 14.90 -19.86 -9.95
CA ALA A 452 15.56 -20.52 -8.83
C ALA A 452 15.18 -22.00 -8.72
N ALA A 453 13.93 -22.34 -9.00
CA ALA A 453 13.48 -23.72 -9.09
C ALA A 453 14.15 -24.47 -10.26
N ALA A 454 14.40 -23.82 -11.39
CA ALA A 454 15.15 -24.38 -12.52
C ALA A 454 16.68 -24.49 -12.27
N GLY A 455 17.17 -24.03 -11.11
CA GLY A 455 18.58 -24.07 -10.75
C GLY A 455 19.37 -22.82 -11.14
N HIS A 456 18.72 -21.77 -11.62
CA HIS A 456 19.37 -20.49 -11.90
C HIS A 456 19.62 -19.72 -10.60
N GLN A 457 20.66 -18.87 -10.62
CA GLN A 457 20.98 -17.96 -9.51
C GLN A 457 20.14 -16.67 -9.63
N ALA A 458 18.83 -16.79 -9.42
CA ALA A 458 17.89 -15.68 -9.44
C ALA A 458 17.56 -15.20 -8.02
N PHE A 459 17.46 -13.89 -7.84
CA PHE A 459 17.14 -13.25 -6.55
C PHE A 459 16.17 -12.08 -6.77
N PHE A 460 15.19 -11.95 -5.88
CA PHE A 460 14.33 -10.79 -5.78
C PHE A 460 15.01 -9.76 -4.88
N ASP A 461 15.50 -8.68 -5.49
CA ASP A 461 16.21 -7.58 -4.82
C ASP A 461 15.73 -6.24 -5.41
N ALA A 462 14.45 -5.96 -5.21
CA ALA A 462 13.85 -4.72 -5.69
C ALA A 462 14.16 -3.59 -4.69
N ARG A 463 14.83 -2.53 -5.15
CA ARG A 463 15.02 -1.31 -4.35
C ARG A 463 13.74 -0.52 -4.22
N GLN A 464 12.84 -0.69 -5.19
CA GLN A 464 11.58 0.00 -5.25
C GLN A 464 10.47 -0.93 -5.78
N ILE A 465 9.26 -0.74 -5.27
CA ILE A 465 8.05 -1.35 -5.79
C ILE A 465 7.01 -0.22 -5.81
N PRO A 466 6.47 0.18 -6.97
CA PRO A 466 5.57 1.33 -7.03
C PRO A 466 4.21 1.01 -6.41
N GLY A 467 3.68 1.98 -5.67
CA GLY A 467 2.28 2.04 -5.24
C GLY A 467 1.50 3.05 -6.09
N VAL A 468 0.28 2.69 -6.49
CA VAL A 468 -0.60 3.59 -7.25
C VAL A 468 -2.02 3.48 -6.74
N ALA A 469 -2.61 4.63 -6.37
CA ALA A 469 -4.04 4.81 -6.23
C ALA A 469 -4.59 5.36 -7.55
N TYR A 470 -5.41 4.57 -8.24
CA TYR A 470 -6.02 4.97 -9.53
C TYR A 470 -7.29 5.79 -9.32
N THR A 471 -7.28 6.66 -8.30
CA THR A 471 -8.32 7.66 -8.07
C THR A 471 -8.19 8.80 -9.07
N ASP A 472 -9.04 9.83 -8.95
CA ASP A 472 -8.92 11.05 -9.74
C ASP A 472 -8.72 12.27 -8.82
N PRO A 473 -7.54 12.94 -8.82
CA PRO A 473 -6.33 12.55 -9.55
C PRO A 473 -5.73 11.24 -9.02
N GLU A 474 -4.86 10.64 -9.82
CA GLU A 474 -4.09 9.48 -9.38
C GLU A 474 -3.03 9.92 -8.35
N ILE A 475 -2.66 9.01 -7.44
CA ILE A 475 -1.52 9.16 -6.55
C ILE A 475 -0.58 7.99 -6.82
N ALA A 476 0.62 8.28 -7.32
CA ALA A 476 1.64 7.28 -7.58
C ALA A 476 2.91 7.59 -6.80
N TRP A 477 3.56 6.58 -6.24
CA TRP A 477 4.84 6.74 -5.56
C TRP A 477 5.69 5.50 -5.68
N THR A 478 7.00 5.66 -5.52
CA THR A 478 7.96 4.56 -5.53
C THR A 478 9.21 4.90 -4.72
N GLY A 479 9.97 3.86 -4.34
CA GLY A 479 11.14 3.99 -3.48
C GLY A 479 10.76 4.42 -2.05
N LYS A 480 11.65 5.17 -1.41
CA LYS A 480 11.44 5.72 -0.07
C LYS A 480 10.46 6.88 -0.09
N THR A 481 9.57 6.94 0.89
CA THR A 481 8.74 8.12 1.17
C THR A 481 9.40 9.03 2.20
N GLU A 482 8.91 10.27 2.38
CA GLU A 482 9.41 11.17 3.42
C GLU A 482 9.21 10.58 4.82
N GLU A 483 8.06 9.94 5.06
CA GLU A 483 7.78 9.27 6.33
C GLU A 483 8.74 8.10 6.60
N GLN A 484 9.05 7.29 5.57
CA GLN A 484 10.04 6.21 5.70
C GLN A 484 11.45 6.75 5.94
N CYS A 485 11.86 7.81 5.23
CA CYS A 485 13.17 8.41 5.45
C CYS A 485 13.31 8.91 6.90
N LYS A 486 12.28 9.57 7.44
CA LYS A 486 12.25 10.01 8.84
C LYS A 486 12.31 8.84 9.82
N ALA A 487 11.50 7.80 9.58
CA ALA A 487 11.45 6.62 10.45
C ALA A 487 12.78 5.82 10.45
N GLU A 488 13.49 5.80 9.33
CA GLU A 488 14.76 5.09 9.16
C GLU A 488 16.00 5.96 9.47
N GLY A 489 15.82 7.25 9.77
CA GLY A 489 16.92 8.18 10.01
C GLY A 489 17.75 8.53 8.77
N ILE A 490 17.19 8.37 7.57
CA ILE A 490 17.83 8.72 6.30
C ILE A 490 17.70 10.22 6.09
N LYS A 491 18.85 10.90 5.93
CA LYS A 491 18.87 12.31 5.55
C LYS A 491 18.58 12.45 4.06
N TYR A 492 17.55 13.21 3.73
CA TYR A 492 17.10 13.39 2.37
C TYR A 492 16.84 14.86 2.08
N SER A 493 17.08 15.26 0.83
CA SER A 493 16.64 16.53 0.28
C SER A 493 15.48 16.29 -0.68
N LYS A 494 14.47 17.17 -0.62
CA LYS A 494 13.24 17.09 -1.41
C LYS A 494 13.23 18.17 -2.49
N ALA A 495 12.84 17.79 -3.70
CA ALA A 495 12.52 18.72 -4.78
C ALA A 495 11.11 18.48 -5.30
N VAL A 496 10.38 19.56 -5.58
CA VAL A 496 8.97 19.52 -6.00
C VAL A 496 8.79 20.46 -7.18
N PHE A 497 8.23 19.95 -8.27
CA PHE A 497 7.75 20.73 -9.39
C PHE A 497 6.20 20.81 -9.35
N PRO A 498 5.62 21.99 -9.04
CA PRO A 498 4.17 22.16 -8.99
C PRO A 498 3.58 22.18 -10.41
N TRP A 499 2.49 21.45 -10.65
CA TRP A 499 1.87 21.43 -11.99
C TRP A 499 1.13 22.72 -12.32
N ALA A 500 0.94 23.62 -11.36
CA ALA A 500 0.59 25.03 -11.58
C ALA A 500 1.62 25.80 -12.44
N ALA A 501 2.84 25.26 -12.62
CA ALA A 501 3.84 25.78 -13.54
C ALA A 501 3.96 24.95 -14.85
N SER A 502 3.22 23.85 -14.98
CA SER A 502 3.22 23.03 -16.19
C SER A 502 2.23 23.57 -17.21
N GLY A 503 2.73 24.06 -18.35
CA GLY A 503 1.88 24.45 -19.48
C GLY A 503 0.94 23.32 -19.93
N ARG A 504 1.40 22.06 -19.89
CA ARG A 504 0.55 20.90 -20.21
C ARG A 504 -0.58 20.69 -19.20
N ALA A 505 -0.30 20.75 -17.91
CA ALA A 505 -1.30 20.54 -16.88
C ALA A 505 -2.37 21.65 -16.89
N ILE A 506 -1.93 22.91 -17.06
CA ILE A 506 -2.84 24.07 -17.22
C ILE A 506 -3.71 23.90 -18.48
N ALA A 507 -3.12 23.52 -19.62
CA ALA A 507 -3.87 23.29 -20.85
C ALA A 507 -4.92 22.17 -20.71
N ASN A 508 -4.64 21.16 -19.87
CA ASN A 508 -5.59 20.11 -19.54
C ASN A 508 -6.62 20.53 -18.48
N SER A 509 -6.49 21.72 -17.88
CA SER A 509 -7.26 22.17 -16.71
C SER A 509 -7.14 21.23 -15.50
N ARG A 510 -5.93 20.67 -15.31
CA ARG A 510 -5.57 19.69 -14.27
C ARG A 510 -4.25 20.07 -13.58
N ASP A 511 -4.09 21.34 -13.24
CA ASP A 511 -2.89 21.93 -12.65
C ASP A 511 -2.81 21.82 -11.12
N GLU A 512 -3.74 21.08 -10.48
CA GLU A 512 -3.76 20.83 -9.03
C GLU A 512 -2.60 19.97 -8.53
N GLY A 513 -1.96 19.23 -9.43
CA GLY A 513 -0.95 18.22 -9.14
C GLY A 513 0.46 18.73 -8.86
N PHE A 514 1.36 17.79 -8.59
CA PHE A 514 2.81 18.04 -8.55
C PHE A 514 3.61 16.75 -8.73
N THR A 515 4.88 16.92 -9.08
CA THR A 515 5.89 15.86 -9.09
C THR A 515 6.93 16.14 -8.01
N LYS A 516 7.19 15.14 -7.16
CA LYS A 516 8.15 15.18 -6.05
C LYS A 516 9.22 14.11 -6.23
N LEU A 517 10.48 14.50 -6.07
CA LEU A 517 11.63 13.59 -6.00
C LEU A 517 12.36 13.75 -4.68
N LEU A 518 12.86 12.64 -4.15
CA LEU A 518 13.65 12.56 -2.91
C LEU A 518 15.05 12.05 -3.24
N PHE A 519 16.06 12.79 -2.77
CA PHE A 519 17.46 12.46 -2.99
C PHE A 519 18.17 12.28 -1.65
N ASP A 520 18.98 11.24 -1.53
CA ASP A 520 19.81 10.99 -0.36
C ASP A 520 20.93 12.04 -0.26
N GLU A 521 21.09 12.68 0.89
CA GLU A 521 22.06 13.79 1.03
C GLU A 521 23.52 13.33 1.02
N ALA A 522 23.80 12.08 1.38
CA ALA A 522 25.15 11.56 1.44
C ALA A 522 25.68 11.11 0.07
N THR A 523 24.79 10.52 -0.74
CA THR A 523 25.13 9.88 -2.01
C THR A 523 24.63 10.64 -3.22
N HIS A 524 23.76 11.63 -3.02
CA HIS A 524 23.10 12.41 -4.07
C HIS A 524 22.16 11.58 -4.98
N ARG A 525 21.88 10.31 -4.63
CA ARG A 525 21.05 9.43 -5.47
C ARG A 525 19.57 9.66 -5.23
N CYS A 526 18.78 9.54 -6.30
CA CYS A 526 17.33 9.43 -6.21
C CYS A 526 16.96 8.16 -5.45
N ILE A 527 16.28 8.32 -4.32
CA ILE A 527 15.87 7.21 -3.43
C ILE A 527 14.36 7.00 -3.44
N GLY A 528 13.60 7.91 -4.02
CA GLY A 528 12.15 7.77 -4.17
C GLY A 528 11.52 9.00 -4.81
N GLY A 529 10.23 8.89 -5.06
CA GLY A 529 9.44 10.00 -5.61
C GLY A 529 7.96 9.72 -5.56
N GLY A 530 7.19 10.78 -5.73
CA GLY A 530 5.74 10.76 -5.68
C GLY A 530 5.15 11.75 -6.67
N ILE A 531 4.06 11.36 -7.32
CA ILE A 531 3.34 12.15 -8.31
C ILE A 531 1.86 12.11 -7.93
N VAL A 532 1.22 13.28 -7.86
CA VAL A 532 -0.24 13.40 -7.74
C VAL A 532 -0.75 14.20 -8.93
N GLY A 533 -1.68 13.63 -9.69
CA GLY A 533 -2.20 14.23 -10.91
C GLY A 533 -2.75 13.21 -11.90
N THR A 534 -3.27 13.66 -13.03
CA THR A 534 -3.71 12.75 -14.10
C THR A 534 -2.52 11.98 -14.67
N HIS A 535 -2.72 10.69 -14.94
CA HIS A 535 -1.68 9.78 -15.47
C HIS A 535 -0.45 9.58 -14.56
N ALA A 536 -0.51 9.92 -13.26
CA ALA A 536 0.62 9.75 -12.34
C ALA A 536 1.17 8.32 -12.32
N GLY A 537 0.29 7.31 -12.43
CA GLY A 537 0.65 5.90 -12.49
C GLY A 537 1.44 5.51 -13.74
N ASP A 538 1.26 6.20 -14.87
CA ASP A 538 2.05 5.97 -16.09
C ASP A 538 3.41 6.68 -16.01
N LEU A 539 3.49 7.81 -15.30
CA LEU A 539 4.72 8.60 -15.16
C LEU A 539 5.70 7.99 -14.15
N ILE A 540 5.23 7.30 -13.12
CA ILE A 540 6.08 6.79 -12.03
C ILE A 540 7.12 5.75 -12.51
N GLY A 541 6.92 5.16 -13.68
CA GLY A 541 7.84 4.18 -14.26
C GLY A 541 9.25 4.72 -14.49
N GLU A 542 9.39 6.01 -14.84
CA GLU A 542 10.71 6.63 -14.99
C GLU A 542 11.41 6.80 -13.64
N VAL A 543 10.68 7.20 -12.60
CA VAL A 543 11.23 7.30 -11.24
C VAL A 543 11.65 5.93 -10.71
N CYS A 544 10.86 4.88 -11.01
CA CYS A 544 11.23 3.51 -10.69
C CYS A 544 12.58 3.13 -11.31
N LEU A 545 12.77 3.46 -12.60
CA LEU A 545 14.02 3.21 -13.30
C LEU A 545 15.16 4.07 -12.72
N ALA A 546 14.94 5.33 -12.39
CA ALA A 546 15.96 6.20 -11.81
C ALA A 546 16.50 5.67 -10.47
N VAL A 547 15.62 5.18 -9.59
CA VAL A 547 16.01 4.54 -8.32
C VAL A 547 16.78 3.24 -8.58
N GLU A 548 16.34 2.42 -9.55
CA GLU A 548 17.06 1.19 -9.93
C GLU A 548 18.39 1.47 -10.65
N MET A 549 18.55 2.56 -11.36
CA MET A 549 19.85 2.93 -11.93
C MET A 549 20.73 3.65 -10.92
N GLY A 550 20.15 4.08 -9.79
CA GLY A 550 20.82 4.89 -8.78
C GLY A 550 21.22 6.25 -9.34
N CYS A 551 20.39 6.82 -10.24
CA CYS A 551 20.61 8.12 -10.85
C CYS A 551 20.65 9.24 -9.81
N ASP A 552 21.39 10.31 -10.12
CA ASP A 552 21.37 11.57 -9.37
C ASP A 552 20.46 12.62 -10.05
N PRO A 553 20.24 13.81 -9.46
CA PRO A 553 19.45 14.86 -10.09
C PRO A 553 20.02 15.35 -11.43
N VAL A 554 21.33 15.25 -11.66
CA VAL A 554 21.96 15.69 -12.90
C VAL A 554 21.62 14.73 -14.04
N ASP A 555 21.65 13.41 -13.78
CA ASP A 555 21.22 12.38 -14.74
C ASP A 555 19.77 12.63 -15.20
N ILE A 556 18.88 12.87 -14.23
CA ILE A 556 17.45 13.09 -14.49
C ILE A 556 17.22 14.45 -15.16
N GLY A 557 17.77 15.53 -14.59
CA GLY A 557 17.55 16.89 -15.07
C GLY A 557 18.19 17.22 -16.42
N LYS A 558 19.28 16.53 -16.81
CA LYS A 558 19.88 16.69 -18.15
C LYS A 558 19.28 15.78 -19.21
N THR A 559 18.45 14.82 -18.82
CA THR A 559 17.65 14.06 -19.78
C THR A 559 16.66 15.01 -20.42
N ILE A 560 16.63 15.08 -21.75
CA ILE A 560 15.70 15.96 -22.47
C ILE A 560 14.34 15.27 -22.54
N HIS A 561 13.45 15.62 -21.61
CA HIS A 561 12.05 15.20 -21.66
C HIS A 561 11.28 15.97 -22.75
N PRO A 562 10.29 15.34 -23.41
CA PRO A 562 9.49 16.01 -24.43
C PRO A 562 8.60 17.11 -23.84
N HIS A 563 8.46 18.23 -24.55
CA HIS A 563 7.61 19.37 -24.20
C HIS A 563 6.53 19.63 -25.27
N PRO A 564 5.28 19.98 -24.91
CA PRO A 564 4.73 20.03 -23.54
C PRO A 564 4.14 18.67 -23.11
N THR A 565 4.59 18.13 -21.97
CA THR A 565 4.06 16.89 -21.39
C THR A 565 3.89 16.99 -19.86
N LEU A 566 3.20 16.02 -19.26
CA LEU A 566 3.21 15.88 -17.80
C LEU A 566 4.51 15.22 -17.32
N GLY A 567 5.12 14.36 -18.15
CA GLY A 567 6.33 13.61 -17.80
C GLY A 567 7.57 14.48 -17.64
N GLU A 568 7.69 15.60 -18.36
CA GLU A 568 8.81 16.54 -18.17
C GLU A 568 8.91 17.13 -16.76
N SER A 569 7.83 17.08 -15.97
CA SER A 569 7.87 17.48 -14.56
C SER A 569 8.83 16.63 -13.71
N ILE A 570 9.20 15.43 -14.16
CA ILE A 570 10.24 14.60 -13.51
C ILE A 570 11.62 15.24 -13.70
N GLY A 571 11.97 15.60 -14.94
CA GLY A 571 13.18 16.36 -15.26
C GLY A 571 13.22 17.70 -14.55
N MET A 572 12.14 18.48 -14.62
CA MET A 572 12.05 19.78 -13.96
C MET A 572 12.13 19.68 -12.44
N ALA A 573 11.59 18.63 -11.80
CA ALA A 573 11.78 18.42 -10.36
C ALA A 573 13.25 18.18 -10.00
N ALA A 574 14.00 17.50 -10.86
CA ALA A 574 15.45 17.34 -10.68
C ALA A 574 16.21 18.65 -10.94
N GLU A 575 15.82 19.44 -11.95
CA GLU A 575 16.39 20.79 -12.16
C GLU A 575 16.11 21.75 -10.99
N VAL A 576 14.96 21.61 -10.32
CA VAL A 576 14.63 22.34 -9.09
C VAL A 576 15.62 22.00 -7.99
N PHE A 577 16.00 20.73 -7.87
CA PHE A 577 17.02 20.30 -6.92
C PHE A 577 18.37 20.99 -7.19
N GLU A 578 18.81 20.97 -8.45
CA GLU A 578 20.08 21.57 -8.89
C GLU A 578 20.04 23.12 -8.90
N GLY A 579 18.85 23.71 -8.72
CA GLY A 579 18.67 25.17 -8.77
C GLY A 579 18.85 25.76 -10.17
N VAL A 580 18.62 24.96 -11.21
CA VAL A 580 18.76 25.35 -12.63
C VAL A 580 17.43 25.42 -13.37
N CYS A 581 16.32 25.04 -12.73
CA CYS A 581 14.99 25.11 -13.34
C CYS A 581 14.63 26.57 -13.69
N THR A 582 14.35 26.84 -14.96
CA THR A 582 14.02 28.18 -15.46
C THR A 582 12.53 28.45 -15.56
N ASP A 583 11.69 27.43 -15.30
CA ASP A 583 10.23 27.52 -15.37
C ASP A 583 9.58 27.87 -14.02
N LEU A 584 10.40 28.00 -12.98
CA LEU A 584 10.01 28.48 -11.65
C LEU A 584 10.80 29.73 -11.27
N PRO A 585 10.30 30.53 -10.29
CA PRO A 585 11.07 31.65 -9.75
C PRO A 585 12.46 31.20 -9.25
N PRO A 586 13.49 32.06 -9.37
CA PRO A 586 14.84 31.71 -8.96
C PRO A 586 14.88 31.40 -7.46
N VAL A 587 15.47 30.26 -7.13
CA VAL A 587 15.71 29.88 -5.73
C VAL A 587 16.81 30.78 -5.16
N ARG A 588 16.68 31.23 -3.90
CA ARG A 588 17.79 31.92 -3.23
C ARG A 588 19.00 30.98 -3.20
N LYS A 589 20.16 31.45 -3.68
CA LYS A 589 21.42 30.70 -3.63
C LYS A 589 21.64 30.22 -2.19
N ARG A 590 21.75 28.90 -2.01
CA ARG A 590 22.14 28.27 -0.74
C ARG A 590 23.59 28.58 -0.41
#